data_AF-A0A4Y8C9H4-F1
#
_entry.id   AF-A0A4Y8C9H4-F1
#
_cell.length_a   1.000
_cell.length_b   1.000
_cell.length_c   1.000
_cell.angle_alpha   90.00
_cell.angle_beta   90.00
_cell.angle_gamma   90.00
#
_symmetry.space_group_name_H-M   'P 1'
#
loop_
_entity.id
_entity.type
_entity.pdbx_description
1 polymer ?
#
loop_
_entity_poly.entity_id
_entity_poly.type
_entity_poly.pdbx_seq_one_letter_code
_entity_poly.pdbx_strand_id
1 'polypeptide(L)'
;GRMFFQTQTEFDTLSAACERIYPKDEQGEGAIGLGVPYFIDNQLASAYGYNDREYMQGPFMEGKAEQGYQTPMQRKDIFLEGVHALEENAQKRYKKSFSLLKGGDQDKILSDFEKG
;
A
#
# COMPACT_ATOMS: atom_id res chain seq x y z
N GLY A 1 14.10 -8.36 9.70
CA GLY A 1 14.43 -7.46 8.58
C GLY A 1 13.27 -7.45 7.62
N ARG A 2 13.27 -6.56 6.61
CA ARG A 2 12.27 -6.56 5.53
C ARG A 2 12.41 -7.81 4.67
N MET A 3 11.30 -8.31 4.15
CA MET A 3 11.18 -9.57 3.40
C MET A 3 10.74 -9.35 1.96
N PHE A 4 9.86 -8.38 1.69
CA PHE A 4 9.32 -8.12 0.35
C PHE A 4 9.88 -6.82 -0.26
N PHE A 5 9.74 -5.69 0.43
CA PHE A 5 10.16 -4.39 -0.10
C PHE A 5 11.69 -4.29 -0.15
N GLN A 6 12.22 -4.01 -1.34
CA GLN A 6 13.67 -4.04 -1.59
C GLN A 6 14.33 -2.70 -1.28
N THR A 7 13.63 -1.59 -1.52
CA THR A 7 14.18 -0.24 -1.31
C THR A 7 13.64 0.39 -0.03
N GLN A 8 14.45 1.24 0.61
CA GLN A 8 14.01 1.98 1.80
C GLN A 8 12.80 2.85 1.49
N THR A 9 12.80 3.53 0.34
CA THR A 9 11.71 4.39 -0.12
C THR A 9 10.38 3.65 -0.20
N GLU A 10 10.32 2.44 -0.76
CA GLU A 10 9.07 1.67 -0.82
C GLU A 10 8.51 1.37 0.58
N PHE A 11 9.39 0.90 1.48
CA PHE A 11 8.98 0.56 2.84
C PHE A 11 8.56 1.80 3.63
N ASP A 12 9.26 2.92 3.48
CA ASP A 12 8.92 4.18 4.16
C ASP A 12 7.62 4.77 3.61
N THR A 13 7.38 4.67 2.30
CA THR A 13 6.14 5.12 1.68
C THR A 13 4.95 4.29 2.16
N LEU A 14 5.06 2.96 2.18
CA LEU A 14 4.04 2.09 2.78
C LEU A 14 3.83 2.45 4.26
N SER A 15 4.92 2.57 5.04
CA SER A 15 4.86 2.83 6.47
C SER A 15 4.15 4.15 6.78
N ALA A 16 4.48 5.20 6.04
CA ALA A 16 3.83 6.51 6.16
C ALA A 16 2.34 6.42 5.80
N ALA A 17 1.99 5.71 4.73
CA ALA A 17 0.59 5.52 4.35
C ALA A 17 -0.21 4.78 5.44
N CYS A 18 0.36 3.69 5.99
CA CYS A 18 -0.26 2.96 7.10
C CYS A 18 -0.49 3.84 8.33
N GLU A 19 0.48 4.68 8.69
CA GLU A 19 0.34 5.61 9.84
C GLU A 19 -0.70 6.70 9.58
N ARG A 20 -0.91 7.14 8.34
CA ARG A 20 -2.00 8.06 8.03
C ARG A 20 -3.38 7.41 8.11
N ILE A 21 -3.48 6.13 7.73
CA ILE A 21 -4.73 5.35 7.78
C ILE A 21 -5.10 5.00 9.24
N TYR A 22 -4.12 4.60 10.04
CA TYR A 22 -4.30 4.28 11.46
C TYR A 22 -3.24 5.01 12.30
N PRO A 23 -3.45 6.31 12.57
CA PRO A 23 -2.50 7.11 13.32
C PRO A 23 -2.56 6.80 14.81
N LYS A 24 -1.46 7.06 15.50
CA LYS A 24 -1.43 7.10 16.97
C LYS A 24 -2.45 8.10 17.52
N ASP A 25 -3.17 7.71 18.57
CA ASP A 25 -4.09 8.57 19.30
C ASP A 25 -3.96 8.38 20.82
N GLU A 26 -4.89 8.92 21.60
CA GLU A 26 -4.90 8.80 23.06
C GLU A 26 -5.20 7.36 23.55
N GLN A 27 -5.78 6.52 22.70
CA GLN A 27 -6.21 5.16 23.05
C GLN A 27 -5.15 4.10 22.74
N GLY A 28 -4.16 4.39 21.89
CA GLY A 28 -3.10 3.42 21.60
C GLY A 28 -2.04 3.89 20.62
N GLU A 29 -1.13 2.97 20.32
CA GLU A 29 -0.10 3.17 19.29
C GLU A 29 -0.70 3.18 17.88
N GLY A 30 -0.07 3.94 16.98
CA GLY A 30 -0.40 3.93 15.55
C GLY A 30 0.13 2.71 14.82
N ALA A 31 -0.15 2.63 13.52
CA ALA A 31 0.21 1.49 12.67
C ALA A 31 1.71 1.14 12.74
N ILE A 32 2.59 2.15 12.76
CA ILE A 32 4.04 1.95 12.87
C ILE A 32 4.39 1.37 14.25
N GLY A 33 3.85 1.93 15.32
CA GLY A 33 4.08 1.44 16.69
C GLY A 33 3.58 0.02 16.91
N LEU A 34 2.52 -0.37 16.21
CA LEU A 34 1.95 -1.73 16.21
C LEU A 34 2.67 -2.70 15.25
N GLY A 35 3.66 -2.24 14.47
CA GLY A 35 4.41 -3.07 13.53
C GLY A 35 3.65 -3.48 12.26
N VAL A 36 2.57 -2.77 11.92
CA VAL A 36 1.73 -3.05 10.74
C VAL A 36 2.53 -3.07 9.43
N PRO A 37 3.47 -2.14 9.16
CA PRO A 37 4.23 -2.16 7.90
C PRO A 37 5.06 -3.44 7.73
N TYR A 38 5.65 -3.94 8.82
CA TYR A 38 6.37 -5.22 8.81
C TYR A 38 5.44 -6.42 8.66
N PHE A 39 4.25 -6.36 9.26
CA PHE A 39 3.24 -7.40 9.06
C PHE A 39 2.85 -7.48 7.58
N ILE A 40 2.54 -6.35 6.94
CA ILE A 40 2.19 -6.30 5.50
C ILE A 40 3.36 -6.82 4.66
N ASP A 41 4.58 -6.31 4.87
CA ASP A 41 5.78 -6.77 4.16
C ASP A 41 5.97 -8.30 4.23
N ASN A 42 5.78 -8.91 5.41
CA ASN A 42 5.81 -10.36 5.57
C ASN A 42 4.66 -11.07 4.85
N GLN A 43 3.44 -10.51 4.87
CA GLN A 43 2.29 -11.09 4.15
C GLN A 43 2.51 -11.06 2.64
N LEU A 44 3.08 -9.98 2.09
CA LEU A 44 3.39 -9.87 0.67
C LEU A 44 4.52 -10.81 0.23
N ALA A 45 5.43 -11.16 1.13
CA ALA A 45 6.44 -12.21 0.91
C ALA A 45 5.91 -13.65 1.07
N SER A 46 4.68 -13.83 1.55
CA SER A 46 4.07 -15.13 1.81
C SER A 46 3.09 -15.56 0.71
N ALA A 47 2.55 -16.78 0.81
CA ALA A 47 1.51 -17.32 -0.08
C ALA A 47 0.31 -16.35 -0.31
N TYR A 48 0.02 -15.47 0.65
CA TYR A 48 -0.99 -14.41 0.49
C TYR A 48 -0.63 -13.43 -0.64
N GLY A 49 0.62 -12.95 -0.66
CA GLY A 49 1.13 -12.02 -1.67
C GLY A 49 1.25 -12.63 -3.06
N TYR A 50 1.52 -13.94 -3.14
CA TYR A 50 1.63 -14.70 -4.40
C TYR A 50 0.29 -15.28 -4.88
N ASN A 51 -0.80 -15.13 -4.12
CA ASN A 51 -2.11 -15.72 -4.43
C ASN A 51 -2.07 -17.25 -4.61
N ASP A 52 -1.16 -17.96 -3.93
CA ASP A 52 -0.91 -19.40 -4.14
C ASP A 52 -2.15 -20.29 -3.92
N ARG A 53 -3.14 -19.78 -3.17
CA ARG A 53 -4.37 -20.50 -2.81
C ARG A 53 -5.59 -20.02 -3.59
N GLU A 54 -5.42 -19.11 -4.53
CA GLU A 54 -6.50 -18.50 -5.29
C GLU A 54 -6.52 -18.94 -6.74
N TYR A 55 -7.73 -18.99 -7.29
CA TYR A 55 -7.91 -19.23 -8.70
C TYR A 55 -7.61 -17.95 -9.49
N MET A 56 -6.43 -17.91 -10.09
CA MET A 56 -5.92 -16.78 -10.88
C MET A 56 -5.91 -17.09 -12.39
N GLN A 57 -6.75 -18.02 -12.87
CA GLN A 57 -6.90 -18.22 -14.31
C GLN A 57 -8.00 -17.31 -14.85
N GLY A 58 -7.76 -16.76 -16.04
CA GLY A 58 -8.73 -15.93 -16.73
C GLY A 58 -9.99 -16.69 -17.18
N PRO A 59 -10.91 -15.99 -17.86
CA PRO A 59 -10.81 -14.59 -18.29
C PRO A 59 -11.02 -13.59 -17.14
N PHE A 60 -10.24 -12.51 -17.13
CA PHE A 60 -10.47 -11.35 -16.26
C PHE A 60 -11.30 -10.32 -17.03
N MET A 61 -12.54 -10.13 -16.62
CA MET A 61 -13.45 -9.15 -17.22
C MET A 61 -13.79 -8.08 -16.19
N GLU A 62 -14.21 -6.90 -16.64
CA GLU A 62 -14.73 -5.89 -15.73
C GLU A 62 -15.95 -6.46 -14.97
N GLY A 63 -15.76 -6.67 -13.68
CA GLY A 63 -16.78 -7.21 -12.78
C GLY A 63 -17.69 -6.10 -12.26
N LYS A 64 -18.86 -6.48 -11.75
CA LYS A 64 -19.66 -5.58 -10.93
C LYS A 64 -18.93 -5.29 -9.61
N ALA A 65 -19.26 -4.17 -8.96
CA ALA A 65 -18.63 -3.78 -7.69
C ALA A 65 -18.69 -4.88 -6.61
N GLU A 66 -19.77 -5.68 -6.59
CA GLU A 66 -19.97 -6.77 -5.62
C GLU A 66 -19.09 -8.00 -5.91
N GLN A 67 -18.45 -8.07 -7.08
CA GLN A 67 -17.64 -9.22 -7.52
C GLN A 67 -16.16 -9.07 -7.16
N GLY A 68 -15.78 -7.97 -6.50
CA GLY A 68 -14.39 -7.70 -6.13
C GLY A 68 -13.46 -7.50 -7.32
N TYR A 69 -12.15 -7.52 -7.05
CA TYR A 69 -11.13 -7.27 -8.06
C TYR A 69 -11.04 -8.39 -9.10
N GLN A 70 -11.09 -8.01 -10.37
CA GLN A 70 -10.93 -8.92 -11.52
C GLN A 70 -9.63 -8.55 -12.25
N THR A 71 -8.49 -9.02 -11.73
CA THR A 71 -7.16 -8.68 -12.26
C THR A 71 -6.23 -9.90 -12.31
N PRO A 72 -5.37 -10.01 -13.34
CA PRO A 72 -4.33 -11.04 -13.39
C PRO A 72 -3.17 -10.77 -12.41
N MET A 73 -3.10 -9.58 -11.81
CA MET A 73 -1.99 -9.19 -10.93
C MET A 73 -2.03 -9.98 -9.62
N GLN A 74 -0.86 -10.38 -9.13
CA GLN A 74 -0.75 -10.90 -7.77
C GLN A 74 -0.89 -9.75 -6.77
N ARG A 75 -1.34 -10.05 -5.55
CA ARG A 75 -1.52 -9.03 -4.50
C ARG A 75 -0.27 -8.23 -4.23
N LYS A 76 0.88 -8.91 -4.17
CA LYS A 76 2.17 -8.24 -3.95
C LYS A 76 2.45 -7.17 -5.02
N ASP A 77 2.05 -7.43 -6.27
CA ASP A 77 2.27 -6.50 -7.38
C ASP A 77 1.30 -5.31 -7.27
N ILE A 78 0.05 -5.55 -6.90
CA ILE A 78 -0.94 -4.48 -6.65
C ILE A 78 -0.44 -3.53 -5.54
N PHE A 79 0.07 -4.07 -4.44
CA PHE A 79 0.62 -3.26 -3.35
C PHE A 79 1.87 -2.47 -3.80
N LEU A 80 2.76 -3.10 -4.58
CA LEU A 80 3.96 -2.44 -5.07
C LEU A 80 3.63 -1.28 -6.01
N GLU A 81 2.72 -1.48 -6.96
CA GLU A 81 2.22 -0.44 -7.87
C GLU A 81 1.58 0.72 -7.10
N GLY A 82 0.76 0.43 -6.08
CA GLY A 82 0.18 1.46 -5.23
C GLY A 82 1.24 2.30 -4.50
N VAL A 83 2.25 1.65 -3.91
CA VAL A 83 3.37 2.33 -3.23
C VAL A 83 4.17 3.20 -4.20
N HIS A 84 4.47 2.70 -5.40
CA HIS A 84 5.17 3.46 -6.43
C HIS A 84 4.34 4.66 -6.91
N ALA A 85 3.04 4.48 -7.10
CA ALA A 85 2.14 5.54 -7.52
C ALA A 85 1.99 6.65 -6.47
N LEU A 86 2.00 6.32 -5.17
CA LEU A 86 2.04 7.30 -4.08
C LEU A 86 3.33 8.13 -4.13
N GLU A 87 4.48 7.46 -4.25
CA GLU A 87 5.79 8.12 -4.37
C GLU A 87 5.83 9.01 -5.62
N GLU A 88 5.36 8.53 -6.76
CA GLU A 88 5.33 9.28 -8.00
C GLU A 88 4.43 10.53 -7.89
N ASN A 89 3.24 10.41 -7.27
CA ASN A 89 2.36 11.56 -7.03
C ASN A 89 3.02 12.60 -6.11
N ALA A 90 3.69 12.14 -5.04
CA ALA A 90 4.42 13.01 -4.14
C ALA A 90 5.55 13.78 -4.88
N GLN A 91 6.33 13.07 -5.70
CA GLN A 91 7.39 13.68 -6.50
C GLN A 91 6.84 14.64 -7.56
N LYS A 92 5.74 14.29 -8.23
CA LYS A 92 5.10 15.16 -9.23
C LYS A 92 4.61 16.47 -8.61
N ARG A 93 3.85 16.41 -7.51
CA ARG A 93 3.17 17.56 -6.89
C ARG A 93 4.06 18.38 -5.97
N TYR A 94 4.97 17.74 -5.24
CA TYR A 94 5.70 18.35 -4.13
C TYR A 94 7.23 18.25 -4.26
N LYS A 95 7.76 17.53 -5.25
CA LYS A 95 9.20 17.32 -5.47
C LYS A 95 9.90 16.71 -4.25
N LYS A 96 9.19 15.85 -3.53
CA LYS A 96 9.63 15.17 -2.30
C LYS A 96 9.05 13.77 -2.27
N SER A 97 9.73 12.88 -1.54
CA SER A 97 9.19 11.55 -1.26
C SER A 97 7.94 11.62 -0.41
N PHE A 98 7.02 10.69 -0.64
CA PHE A 98 5.73 10.65 0.03
C PHE A 98 5.89 10.63 1.56
N SER A 99 6.79 9.79 2.07
CA SER A 99 7.10 9.69 3.50
C SER A 99 7.63 10.97 4.14
N LEU A 100 8.15 11.92 3.34
CA LEU A 100 8.71 13.19 3.79
C LEU A 100 7.73 14.38 3.65
N LEU A 101 6.52 14.13 3.16
CA LEU A 101 5.47 15.14 3.11
C LEU A 101 4.89 15.42 4.51
N LYS A 102 4.25 16.57 4.66
CA LYS A 102 3.42 16.85 5.84
C LYS A 102 2.19 15.95 5.81
N GLY A 103 1.69 15.53 6.98
CA GLY A 103 0.54 14.62 7.08
C GLY A 103 -0.66 15.05 6.22
N GLY A 104 -1.04 16.34 6.26
CA GLY A 104 -2.16 16.82 5.44
C GLY A 104 -1.92 16.78 3.91
N ASP A 105 -0.68 16.73 3.43
CA ASP A 105 -0.38 16.52 2.01
C ASP A 105 -0.33 15.02 1.65
N GLN A 106 0.11 14.16 2.58
CA GLN A 106 -0.03 12.70 2.46
C GLN A 106 -1.51 12.31 2.36
N ASP A 107 -2.35 12.86 3.24
CA ASP A 107 -3.80 12.61 3.28
C ASP A 107 -4.46 13.01 1.96
N LYS A 108 -4.09 14.14 1.36
CA LYS A 108 -4.64 14.55 0.06
C LYS A 108 -4.35 13.53 -1.04
N ILE A 109 -3.11 13.05 -1.13
CA ILE A 109 -2.75 12.04 -2.12
C ILE A 109 -3.52 10.73 -1.86
N LEU A 110 -3.62 10.29 -0.59
CA LEU A 110 -4.36 9.08 -0.23
C LEU A 110 -5.86 9.20 -0.56
N SER A 111 -6.47 10.34 -0.25
CA SER A 111 -7.88 10.61 -0.59
C SER A 111 -8.13 10.73 -2.09
N ASP A 112 -7.15 11.14 -2.89
CA ASP A 112 -7.28 11.11 -4.35
C ASP A 112 -7.28 9.68 -4.87
N PHE A 113 -6.43 8.80 -4.32
CA PHE A 113 -6.38 7.38 -4.69
C PHE A 113 -7.66 6.62 -4.30
N GLU A 114 -8.28 6.98 -3.18
CA GLU A 114 -9.57 6.43 -2.76
C GLU A 114 -10.68 6.72 -3.79
N LYS A 115 -10.60 7.85 -4.50
CA LYS A 115 -11.65 8.32 -5.42
C LYS A 115 -11.52 7.77 -6.85
N GLY A 116 -10.39 7.17 -7.21
CA GLY A 116 -10.09 6.68 -8.56
C GLY A 116 -9.38 7.72 -9.42
#